data_AF-A0AAJ5WSG9-F1
#
_entry.id   AF-A0AAJ5WSG9-F1
#
_cell.length_a   1.000
_cell.length_b   1.000
_cell.length_c   1.000
_cell.angle_alpha   90.00
_cell.angle_beta   90.00
_cell.angle_gamma   90.00
#
_symmetry.space_group_name_H-M   'P 1'
#
loop_
_entity.id
_entity.type
_entity.pdbx_description
1 polymer ?
#
loop_
_entity_poly.entity_id
_entity_poly.type
_entity_poly.pdbx_seq_one_letter_code
_entity_poly.pdbx_strand_id
1 'polypeptide(L)' 'MGFIRQLAEYFYIKKRDPRAPHSRWMGYMHGINRLSILLFLIAIIIIIVKLLILRK' A
#
# COMPACT_ATOMS: atom_id res chain seq x y z
N MET A 1 -5.40 11.48 -11.75
CA MET A 1 -5.67 11.16 -10.33
C MET A 1 -4.60 11.83 -9.49
N GLY A 2 -4.93 12.84 -8.71
CA GLY A 2 -3.94 13.48 -7.83
C GLY A 2 -3.65 12.62 -6.60
N PHE A 3 -2.40 12.62 -6.13
CA PHE A 3 -1.94 11.89 -4.94
C PHE A 3 -2.84 12.14 -3.72
N ILE A 4 -3.20 13.40 -3.46
CA ILE A 4 -4.08 13.81 -2.35
C ILE A 4 -5.47 13.17 -2.47
N ARG A 5 -6.02 13.08 -3.68
CA ARG A 5 -7.33 12.46 -3.90
C ARG A 5 -7.29 10.95 -3.67
N GLN A 6 -6.20 10.29 -4.06
CA GLN A 6 -6.00 8.86 -3.79
C GLN A 6 -5.91 8.58 -2.29
N LEU A 7 -5.19 9.41 -1.53
CA LEU A 7 -5.17 9.30 -0.07
C LEU A 7 -6.56 9.51 0.54
N ALA A 8 -7.31 10.53 0.10
CA ALA A 8 -8.66 10.77 0.60
C ALA A 8 -9.63 9.62 0.28
N GLU A 9 -9.53 9.00 -0.90
CA GLU A 9 -10.31 7.82 -1.26
C GLU A 9 -9.88 6.57 -0.45
N TYR A 10 -8.59 6.44 -0.14
CA TYR A 10 -8.04 5.34 0.65
C TYR A 10 -8.46 5.40 2.14
N PHE A 11 -8.49 6.60 2.72
CA PHE A 11 -8.96 6.83 4.08
C PHE A 11 -10.50 6.94 4.19
N TYR A 12 -11.23 6.62 3.12
CA TYR A 12 -12.70 6.73 3.05
C TYR A 12 -13.27 8.14 3.28
N ILE A 13 -12.43 9.18 3.26
CA ILE A 13 -12.82 10.60 3.38
C ILE A 13 -13.61 11.02 2.14
N LYS A 14 -13.29 10.44 0.98
CA LYS A 14 -13.95 10.69 -0.30
C LYS A 14 -14.44 9.40 -0.92
N LYS A 15 -15.65 9.42 -1.49
CA LYS A 15 -16.18 8.29 -2.28
C LYS A 15 -15.26 8.02 -3.47
N ARG A 16 -15.03 6.72 -3.72
CA ARG A 16 -14.30 6.23 -4.90
C ARG A 16 -14.93 6.77 -6.18
N ASP A 17 -14.09 7.03 -7.18
CA ASP A 17 -14.56 7.48 -8.50
C ASP A 17 -15.60 6.52 -9.09
N PRO A 18 -16.85 6.96 -9.34
CA PRO A 18 -17.89 6.10 -9.91
C PRO A 18 -17.61 5.67 -11.35
N ARG A 19 -16.71 6.36 -12.06
CA ARG A 19 -16.28 6.01 -13.43
C ARG A 19 -15.10 5.03 -13.44
N ALA A 20 -14.61 4.60 -12.27
CA ALA A 20 -13.51 3.65 -12.21
C ALA A 20 -13.91 2.31 -12.87
N PRO A 21 -13.04 1.70 -13.69
CA PRO A 21 -13.35 0.42 -14.32
C PRO A 21 -13.45 -0.68 -13.26
N HIS A 22 -14.63 -1.30 -13.12
CA HIS A 22 -14.87 -2.37 -12.16
C HIS A 22 -14.46 -3.73 -12.74
N SER A 23 -13.17 -3.87 -13.08
CA SER A 23 -12.63 -5.12 -13.63
C SER A 23 -12.02 -6.01 -12.54
N ARG A 24 -12.05 -7.33 -12.76
CA ARG A 24 -11.35 -8.30 -11.88
C ARG A 24 -9.85 -8.01 -11.78
N TRP A 25 -9.24 -7.53 -12.86
CA TRP A 25 -7.84 -7.10 -12.94
C TRP A 25 -7.49 -6.00 -11.94
N MET A 26 -8.40 -5.07 -11.67
CA MET A 26 -8.20 -4.02 -10.67
C MET A 26 -8.10 -4.59 -9.24
N GLY A 27 -8.86 -5.65 -8.95
CA GLY A 27 -8.77 -6.38 -7.68
C GLY A 27 -7.41 -7.05 -7.51
N TYR A 28 -6.89 -7.68 -8.56
CA TYR A 28 -5.55 -8.28 -8.56
C TYR A 28 -4.45 -7.23 -8.39
N MET A 29 -4.53 -6.10 -9.09
CA MET A 29 -3.59 -4.98 -8.93
C MET A 29 -3.55 -4.48 -7.47
N HIS A 30 -4.71 -4.34 -6.83
CA HIS A 30 -4.76 -3.94 -5.43
C HIS A 30 -4.26 -5.05 -4.48
N GLY A 31 -4.47 -6.32 -4.82
CA GLY A 31 -3.87 -7.47 -4.14
C GLY A 31 -2.35 -7.42 -4.14
N ILE A 32 -1.75 -7.23 -5.32
CA ILE A 32 -0.29 -7.10 -5.48
C ILE A 32 0.24 -5.90 -4.67
N ASN A 33 -0.44 -4.76 -4.72
CA ASN A 33 -0.02 -3.57 -3.95
C ASN A 33 -0.07 -3.81 -2.42
N ARG A 34 -1.07 -4.55 -1.92
CA ARG A 34 -1.13 -4.92 -0.49
C ARG A 34 0.01 -5.85 -0.11
N LEU A 35 0.32 -6.84 -0.96
CA LEU A 35 1.44 -7.75 -0.73
C LEU A 35 2.78 -7.02 -0.76
N SER A 36 2.98 -6.09 -1.69
CA SER A 36 4.22 -5.32 -1.77
C SER A 36 4.43 -4.43 -0.54
N ILE A 37 3.37 -3.79 -0.03
CA ILE A 37 3.45 -3.01 1.22
C ILE A 37 3.82 -3.91 2.39
N LEU A 38 3.20 -5.10 2.50
CA LEU A 38 3.51 -6.05 3.58
C LEU A 38 4.99 -6.49 3.54
N LEU A 39 5.49 -6.89 2.37
CA LEU A 39 6.88 -7.31 2.20
C LEU A 39 7.86 -6.16 2.47
N PHE A 40 7.53 -4.95 2.02
CA PHE A 40 8.32 -3.75 2.29
C PHE A 40 8.43 -3.49 3.80
N LEU A 41 7.32 -3.54 4.54
CA LEU A 41 7.32 -3.35 5.99
C LEU A 41 8.13 -4.43 6.72
N ILE A 42 8.01 -5.70 6.31
CA ILE A 42 8.84 -6.80 6.84
C ILE A 42 10.33 -6.51 6.61
N ALA A 43 10.72 -6.09 5.41
CA ALA A 43 12.11 -5.75 5.09
C ALA A 43 12.63 -4.60 5.97
N ILE A 44 11.82 -3.54 6.17
CA ILE A 44 12.16 -2.43 7.06
C ILE A 44 12.38 -2.92 8.50
N ILE A 45 11.50 -3.77 9.02
CA ILE A 45 11.65 -4.36 10.36
C ILE A 45 12.97 -5.15 10.46
N ILE A 46 13.27 -6.00 9.47
CA ILE A 46 14.51 -6.78 9.43
C ILE A 46 15.74 -5.87 9.44
N ILE A 47 15.73 -4.81 8.63
CA ILE A 47 16.84 -3.83 8.57
C ILE A 47 17.03 -3.15 9.93
N ILE A 48 15.94 -2.67 10.55
CA ILE A 48 15.99 -2.00 11.85
C ILE A 48 16.54 -2.94 12.94
N VAL A 49 16.02 -4.16 13.02
CA VAL A 49 16.48 -5.18 13.98
C VAL A 49 17.97 -5.49 13.76
N LYS A 50 18.39 -5.69 12.51
CA LYS A 50 19.80 -5.93 12.20
C LYS A 50 20.69 -4.76 12.58
N LEU A 51 20.26 -3.54 12.29
CA LEU A 51 21.07 -2.33 12.51
C LEU A 51 21.17 -1.96 13.99
N LEU A 52 20.08 -2.09 14.76
CA LEU A 52 20.00 -1.62 16.14
C LEU A 52 20.29 -2.71 17.18
N ILE A 53 19.95 -3.97 16.89
CA ILE A 53 20.06 -5.08 17.86
C ILE A 53 21.29 -5.95 17.56
N LEU A 54 21.48 -6.38 16.32
CA LEU A 54 22.54 -7.34 15.95
C LEU A 54 23.91 -6.70 15.65
N ARG A 55 23.98 -5.37 15.47
CA ARG A 55 25.21 -4.64 15.12
C ARG A 55 25.81 -3.83 16.28
N LYS A 56 25.34 -4.07 17.51
CA LYS A 56 26.12 -3.76 18.73
C LYS A 56 27.20 -4.82 18.91
#